data_AF-A0A7V9QCP3-F1
#
_entry.id   AF-A0A7V9QCP3-F1
#
_cell.length_a   1.000
_cell.length_b   1.000
_cell.length_c   1.000
_cell.angle_alpha   90.00
_cell.angle_beta   90.00
_cell.angle_gamma   90.00
#
_symmetry.space_group_name_H-M   'P 1'
#
loop_
_entity.id
_entity.type
_entity.pdbx_description
1 polymer ?
#
loop_
_entity_poly.entity_id
_entity_poly.type
_entity_poly.pdbx_seq_one_letter_code
_entity_poly.pdbx_strand_id
1 'polypeptide(L)'
;MQDFHSCYFSQSEAHVAERNEKVMEMVVKELDKDPSVGLESLYGRAKEIDSSISELSLRQFHARYPLQVKRSRTRSAAKTQKGSQTKKRAVAVDKTTAPQVAKQRRSRGDAPAVGADFDREKVRQLFLEFASDFAEAETRRDFVRVLSSVDSYVNRLAKVVAS
;
A
#
# COMPACT_ATOMS: atom_id res chain seq x y z
N MET A 1 -46.64 -33.85 6.51
CA MET A 1 -45.44 -33.42 7.28
C MET A 1 -44.69 -32.44 6.42
N GLN A 2 -43.96 -31.50 7.02
CA GLN A 2 -43.21 -30.49 6.29
C GLN A 2 -41.88 -31.08 5.85
N ASP A 3 -41.75 -31.41 4.56
CA ASP A 3 -40.43 -31.71 4.01
C ASP A 3 -39.58 -30.44 4.08
N PHE A 4 -38.39 -30.60 4.66
CA PHE A 4 -37.50 -29.48 4.92
C PHE A 4 -37.18 -28.76 3.61
N HIS A 5 -37.28 -27.44 3.64
CA HIS A 5 -36.92 -26.60 2.50
C HIS A 5 -35.56 -27.00 1.97
N SER A 6 -35.54 -27.38 0.71
CA SER A 6 -34.32 -27.56 -0.06
C SER A 6 -33.53 -26.26 0.03
N CYS A 7 -32.47 -26.26 0.85
CA CYS A 7 -31.42 -25.27 0.77
C CYS A 7 -30.67 -25.47 -0.54
N TYR A 8 -31.30 -25.04 -1.63
CA TYR A 8 -30.60 -24.59 -2.83
C TYR A 8 -29.67 -23.46 -2.40
N PHE A 9 -28.48 -23.86 -1.97
CA PHE A 9 -27.27 -23.05 -1.96
C PHE A 9 -26.90 -22.79 -3.44
N SER A 10 -27.78 -22.04 -4.12
CA SER A 10 -27.66 -21.75 -5.54
C SER A 10 -26.43 -20.90 -5.78
N GLN A 11 -25.60 -21.37 -6.70
CA GLN A 11 -24.30 -20.78 -7.05
C GLN A 11 -24.46 -19.56 -7.97
N SER A 12 -25.32 -18.62 -7.56
CA SER A 12 -25.57 -17.32 -8.16
C SER A 12 -25.40 -16.29 -7.04
N GLU A 13 -24.40 -15.42 -7.03
CA GLU A 13 -23.95 -14.61 -8.17
C GLU A 13 -22.44 -14.70 -8.43
N ALA A 14 -22.03 -15.63 -9.30
CA ALA A 14 -20.68 -15.64 -9.87
C ALA A 14 -20.47 -14.58 -10.97
N HIS A 15 -21.28 -13.51 -11.01
CA HIS A 15 -21.05 -12.32 -11.83
C HIS A 15 -19.94 -11.42 -11.24
N VAL A 16 -18.80 -12.03 -10.92
CA VAL A 16 -17.54 -11.33 -10.70
C VAL A 16 -17.09 -10.80 -12.05
N ALA A 17 -17.62 -9.62 -12.41
CA ALA A 17 -17.60 -9.08 -13.78
C ALA A 17 -16.33 -9.46 -14.54
N GLU A 18 -16.55 -10.21 -15.62
CA GLU A 18 -15.52 -10.70 -16.53
C GLU A 18 -14.59 -9.54 -16.88
N ARG A 19 -13.28 -9.75 -16.67
CA ARG A 19 -12.29 -8.67 -16.59
C ARG A 19 -12.20 -7.95 -17.94
N ASN A 20 -12.97 -6.88 -18.12
CA ASN A 20 -13.11 -6.22 -19.41
C ASN A 20 -11.74 -5.67 -19.87
N GLU A 21 -11.16 -6.35 -20.86
CA GLU A 21 -9.79 -6.10 -21.31
C GLU A 21 -9.65 -4.71 -21.93
N LYS A 22 -10.69 -4.21 -22.60
CA LYS A 22 -10.73 -2.86 -23.20
C LYS A 22 -10.57 -1.76 -22.14
N VAL A 23 -11.23 -1.92 -21.01
CA VAL A 23 -11.14 -0.99 -19.87
C VAL A 23 -9.74 -1.07 -19.26
N MET A 24 -9.18 -2.27 -19.13
CA MET A 24 -7.81 -2.41 -18.65
C MET A 24 -6.78 -1.78 -19.60
N GLU A 25 -6.95 -1.94 -20.91
CA GLU A 25 -6.08 -1.35 -21.93
C GLU A 25 -6.15 0.19 -21.91
N MET A 26 -7.35 0.76 -21.75
CA MET A 26 -7.52 2.21 -21.56
C MET A 26 -6.81 2.68 -20.28
N VAL A 27 -7.02 2.01 -19.14
CA VAL A 27 -6.36 2.36 -17.87
C VAL A 27 -4.84 2.20 -17.94
N VAL A 28 -4.32 1.24 -18.71
CA VAL A 28 -2.88 1.13 -19.01
C VAL A 28 -2.40 2.35 -19.80
N LYS A 29 -3.06 2.68 -20.92
CA LYS A 29 -2.70 3.84 -21.77
C LYS A 29 -2.71 5.16 -21.01
N GLU A 30 -3.67 5.38 -20.12
CA GLU A 30 -3.71 6.60 -19.29
C GLU A 30 -2.62 6.60 -18.21
N LEU A 31 -2.36 5.46 -17.55
CA LEU A 31 -1.28 5.34 -16.56
C LEU A 31 0.14 5.26 -17.17
N ASP A 32 0.27 5.01 -18.47
CA ASP A 32 1.53 5.10 -19.22
C ASP A 32 1.86 6.56 -19.58
N LYS A 33 0.85 7.36 -19.96
CA LYS A 33 1.00 8.81 -20.16
C LYS A 33 1.29 9.52 -18.83
N ASP A 34 0.42 9.31 -17.84
CA ASP A 34 0.43 10.04 -16.58
C ASP A 34 0.25 9.05 -15.38
N PRO A 35 1.31 8.71 -14.63
CA PRO A 35 1.22 7.73 -13.54
C PRO A 35 0.42 8.22 -12.31
N SER A 36 0.12 9.53 -12.26
CA SER A 36 -0.52 10.24 -11.15
C SER A 36 -1.95 10.73 -11.42
N VAL A 37 -2.60 10.26 -12.50
CA VAL A 37 -3.99 10.64 -12.84
C VAL A 37 -4.95 10.35 -11.69
N GLY A 38 -5.84 11.31 -11.42
CA GLY A 38 -6.89 11.21 -10.41
C GLY A 38 -7.90 10.11 -10.72
N LEU A 39 -8.21 9.29 -9.71
CA LEU A 39 -9.05 8.10 -9.82
C LEU A 39 -10.43 8.37 -10.44
N GLU A 40 -11.02 9.54 -10.14
CA GLU A 40 -12.33 9.97 -10.62
C GLU A 40 -12.35 10.13 -12.14
N SER A 41 -11.28 10.67 -12.74
CA SER A 41 -11.19 10.85 -14.19
C SER A 41 -11.03 9.52 -14.95
N LEU A 42 -10.27 8.56 -14.40
CA LEU A 42 -10.18 7.21 -14.93
C LEU A 42 -11.52 6.47 -14.83
N TYR A 43 -12.24 6.68 -13.73
CA TYR A 43 -13.56 6.08 -13.50
C TYR A 43 -14.64 6.67 -14.41
N GLY A 44 -14.60 7.99 -14.67
CA GLY A 44 -15.45 8.66 -15.66
C GLY A 44 -15.29 8.07 -17.06
N ARG A 45 -14.06 8.02 -17.57
CA ARG A 45 -13.77 7.42 -18.89
C ARG A 45 -14.05 5.91 -18.95
N ALA A 46 -13.95 5.20 -17.82
CA ALA A 46 -14.31 3.78 -17.77
C ALA A 46 -15.82 3.54 -17.90
N LYS A 47 -16.66 4.42 -17.32
CA LYS A 47 -18.13 4.36 -17.47
C LYS A 47 -18.60 4.58 -18.91
N GLU A 48 -17.90 5.40 -19.69
CA GLU A 48 -18.20 5.63 -21.11
C GLU A 48 -17.97 4.38 -21.97
N ILE A 49 -17.04 3.50 -21.56
CA ILE A 49 -16.69 2.26 -22.26
C ILE A 49 -17.60 1.11 -21.82
N ASP A 50 -17.93 1.03 -20.54
CA ASP A 50 -18.70 -0.07 -19.95
C ASP A 50 -19.57 0.42 -18.78
N SER A 51 -20.89 0.32 -18.95
CA SER A 51 -21.88 0.71 -17.95
C SER A 51 -21.84 -0.17 -16.69
N SER A 52 -21.36 -1.42 -16.77
CA SER A 52 -21.21 -2.29 -15.59
C SER A 52 -20.18 -1.77 -14.59
N ILE A 53 -19.29 -0.87 -15.02
CA ILE A 53 -18.34 -0.20 -14.13
C ILE A 53 -19.03 0.83 -13.24
N SER A 54 -20.20 1.34 -13.62
CA SER A 54 -20.97 2.26 -12.79
C SER A 54 -21.49 1.63 -11.49
N GLU A 55 -21.67 0.31 -11.46
CA GLU A 55 -22.06 -0.48 -10.29
C GLU A 55 -20.89 -0.68 -9.31
N LEU A 56 -19.64 -0.55 -9.78
CA LEU A 56 -18.44 -0.70 -8.96
C LEU A 56 -18.11 0.62 -8.24
N SER A 57 -17.93 0.56 -6.93
CA SER A 57 -17.37 1.71 -6.20
C SER A 57 -15.98 2.10 -6.72
N LEU A 58 -15.63 3.39 -6.61
CA LEU A 58 -14.29 3.93 -6.92
C LEU A 58 -13.16 3.06 -6.33
N ARG A 59 -13.34 2.55 -5.11
CA ARG A 59 -12.38 1.67 -4.43
C ARG A 59 -12.26 0.29 -5.07
N GLN A 60 -13.37 -0.32 -5.53
CA GLN A 60 -13.36 -1.59 -6.27
C GLN A 60 -12.75 -1.40 -7.66
N PHE A 61 -13.09 -0.32 -8.37
CA PHE A 61 -12.47 0.04 -9.64
C PHE A 61 -10.95 0.21 -9.48
N HIS A 62 -10.49 0.96 -8.47
CA HIS A 62 -9.07 1.11 -8.15
C HIS A 62 -8.37 -0.24 -7.93
N ALA A 63 -8.99 -1.13 -7.15
CA ALA A 63 -8.43 -2.45 -6.84
C ALA A 63 -8.38 -3.41 -8.04
N ARG A 64 -9.33 -3.28 -8.99
CA ARG A 64 -9.42 -4.14 -10.18
C ARG A 64 -8.54 -3.70 -11.35
N TYR A 65 -8.50 -2.40 -11.70
CA TYR A 65 -7.73 -1.95 -12.88
C TYR A 65 -6.43 -1.19 -12.51
N PRO A 66 -6.44 0.06 -11.98
CA PRO A 66 -5.21 0.83 -11.78
C PRO A 66 -4.18 0.16 -10.86
N LEU A 67 -4.63 -0.46 -9.76
CA LEU A 67 -3.75 -1.12 -8.80
C LEU A 67 -3.04 -2.34 -9.39
N GLN A 68 -3.67 -3.04 -10.35
CA GLN A 68 -3.05 -4.20 -11.00
C GLN A 68 -1.93 -3.76 -11.96
N VAL A 69 -2.14 -2.67 -12.70
CA VAL A 69 -1.10 -2.06 -13.55
C VAL A 69 0.10 -1.64 -12.70
N LYS A 70 -0.15 -0.89 -11.61
CA LYS A 70 0.90 -0.44 -10.68
C LYS A 70 1.65 -1.63 -10.02
N ARG A 71 0.95 -2.70 -9.64
CA ARG A 71 1.55 -3.96 -9.11
C ARG A 71 2.33 -4.75 -10.16
N SER A 72 1.91 -4.71 -11.42
CA SER A 72 2.63 -5.38 -12.52
C SER A 72 4.01 -4.73 -12.71
N ARG A 73 4.04 -3.40 -12.84
CA ARG A 73 5.29 -2.63 -13.01
C ARG A 73 6.30 -2.90 -11.89
N THR A 74 5.89 -2.87 -10.63
CA THR A 74 6.80 -3.14 -9.48
C THR A 74 7.26 -4.60 -9.40
N ARG A 75 6.42 -5.57 -9.73
CA ARG A 75 6.81 -7.00 -9.78
C ARG A 75 7.79 -7.30 -10.92
N SER A 76 7.64 -6.66 -12.07
CA SER A 76 8.58 -6.78 -13.19
C SER A 76 9.94 -6.20 -12.84
N ALA A 77 9.99 -5.03 -12.19
CA ALA A 77 11.24 -4.45 -11.68
C ALA A 77 11.95 -5.35 -10.65
N ALA A 78 11.18 -5.98 -9.74
CA ALA A 78 11.72 -6.85 -8.70
C ALA A 78 12.27 -8.21 -9.21
N LYS A 79 11.89 -8.66 -10.41
CA LYS A 79 12.40 -9.93 -10.96
C LYS A 79 13.87 -9.87 -11.37
N THR A 80 14.39 -8.70 -11.75
CA THR A 80 15.76 -8.54 -12.26
C THR A 80 16.84 -8.70 -11.18
N GLN A 81 16.50 -8.58 -9.89
CA GLN A 81 17.45 -8.68 -8.79
C GLN A 81 17.43 -10.02 -8.03
N LYS A 82 16.54 -10.97 -8.40
CA LYS A 82 16.38 -12.24 -7.66
C LYS A 82 17.28 -13.38 -8.18
N GLY A 83 18.47 -13.03 -8.67
CA GLY A 83 19.50 -13.91 -9.23
C GLY A 83 20.71 -14.12 -8.30
N SER A 84 20.52 -14.10 -6.98
CA SER A 84 21.56 -14.31 -5.97
C SER A 84 20.93 -14.86 -4.68
N GLN A 85 21.71 -15.58 -3.87
CA GLN A 85 21.28 -16.23 -2.63
C GLN A 85 20.28 -17.40 -2.77
N THR A 86 20.61 -18.37 -3.62
CA THR A 86 20.24 -19.77 -3.35
C THR A 86 21.52 -20.61 -3.24
N LYS A 87 21.59 -21.49 -2.22
CA LYS A 87 22.69 -22.41 -1.87
C LYS A 87 23.95 -21.81 -1.22
N LYS A 88 24.09 -22.05 0.09
CA LYS A 88 25.12 -22.96 0.64
C LYS A 88 24.45 -23.80 1.75
N ARG A 89 24.83 -25.08 1.88
CA ARG A 89 24.23 -26.06 2.80
C ARG A 89 25.15 -26.28 4.02
N ALA A 90 24.51 -26.58 5.17
CA ALA A 90 24.89 -27.55 6.22
C ALA A 90 26.35 -27.67 6.73
N VAL A 91 26.51 -27.41 8.05
CA VAL A 91 27.30 -28.10 9.13
C VAL A 91 26.86 -27.36 10.43
N ALA A 92 26.59 -27.92 11.62
CA ALA A 92 26.37 -29.27 12.17
C ALA A 92 25.18 -29.19 13.18
N VAL A 93 24.41 -30.25 13.47
CA VAL A 93 24.56 -31.22 14.57
C VAL A 93 25.11 -30.66 15.89
N ASP A 94 24.23 -30.40 16.87
CA ASP A 94 24.24 -31.17 18.13
C ASP A 94 22.83 -31.25 18.77
N LYS A 95 22.65 -32.13 19.76
CA LYS A 95 21.39 -32.58 20.33
C LYS A 95 21.12 -31.96 21.72
N THR A 96 19.92 -31.42 21.96
CA THR A 96 19.23 -31.64 23.25
C THR A 96 17.72 -31.45 23.11
N THR A 97 16.97 -32.15 23.96
CA THR A 97 15.52 -32.37 23.82
C THR A 97 14.75 -31.69 24.96
N ALA A 98 13.74 -30.86 24.66
CA ALA A 98 12.49 -30.73 25.42
C ALA A 98 11.52 -29.73 24.75
N PRO A 99 10.20 -30.01 24.67
CA PRO A 99 9.23 -29.07 24.11
C PRO A 99 8.63 -28.16 25.19
N GLN A 100 8.67 -26.84 24.99
CA GLN A 100 7.84 -25.91 25.76
C GLN A 100 6.97 -25.05 24.84
N VAL A 101 5.66 -25.10 25.11
CA VAL A 101 4.62 -24.34 24.44
C VAL A 101 4.66 -22.89 24.95
N ALA A 102 5.45 -22.04 24.30
CA ALA A 102 5.56 -20.62 24.64
C ALA A 102 5.03 -19.74 23.50
N LYS A 103 3.80 -19.27 23.69
CA LYS A 103 3.13 -18.28 22.85
C LYS A 103 3.93 -16.97 22.82
N GLN A 104 3.97 -16.31 21.67
CA GLN A 104 4.12 -14.85 21.54
C GLN A 104 5.46 -14.21 21.99
N ARG A 105 6.39 -14.05 21.03
CA ARG A 105 7.10 -12.78 20.85
C ARG A 105 7.63 -12.61 19.42
N ARG A 106 6.95 -11.76 18.64
CA ARG A 106 7.52 -11.17 17.42
C ARG A 106 8.35 -9.95 17.82
N SER A 107 9.58 -10.16 18.26
CA SER A 107 10.68 -9.27 17.86
C SER A 107 10.76 -9.41 16.33
N ARG A 108 10.34 -8.43 15.52
CA ARG A 108 10.83 -7.05 15.49
C ARG A 108 12.35 -7.09 15.47
N GLY A 109 12.90 -7.02 14.26
CA GLY A 109 14.33 -7.09 14.05
C GLY A 109 15.00 -5.82 14.54
N ASP A 110 15.30 -5.77 15.83
CA ASP A 110 16.28 -4.84 16.39
C ASP A 110 17.68 -5.41 16.11
N ALA A 111 18.14 -5.20 14.88
CA ALA A 111 19.56 -5.17 14.58
C ALA A 111 19.97 -3.68 14.64
N PRO A 112 20.83 -3.27 15.59
CA PRO A 112 21.11 -1.85 15.79
C PRO A 112 21.91 -1.31 14.59
N ALA A 113 21.27 -0.46 13.79
CA ALA A 113 21.93 0.26 12.71
C ALA A 113 22.45 1.58 13.29
N VAL A 114 23.55 1.49 14.05
CA VAL A 114 24.08 2.51 15.00
C VAL A 114 24.31 3.92 14.41
N GLY A 115 24.19 4.13 13.10
CA GLY A 115 24.08 5.47 12.48
C GLY A 115 22.66 5.85 12.04
N ALA A 116 21.93 4.97 11.36
CA ALA A 116 20.67 5.30 10.67
C ALA A 116 19.47 5.55 11.62
N ASP A 117 19.51 4.99 12.83
CA ASP A 117 18.43 5.17 13.81
C ASP A 117 18.36 6.61 14.36
N PHE A 118 19.49 7.33 14.42
CA PHE A 118 19.54 8.69 14.94
C PHE A 118 18.85 9.69 14.00
N ASP A 119 19.13 9.62 12.70
CA ASP A 119 18.49 10.51 11.73
C ASP A 119 17.03 10.15 11.54
N ARG A 120 16.69 8.86 11.59
CA ARG A 120 15.29 8.41 11.57
C ARG A 120 14.49 8.96 12.77
N GLU A 121 15.06 9.00 13.97
CA GLU A 121 14.35 9.52 15.15
C GLU A 121 14.26 11.05 15.11
N LYS A 122 15.27 11.78 14.61
CA LYS A 122 15.17 13.23 14.32
C LYS A 122 14.06 13.53 13.30
N VAL A 123 14.03 12.78 12.18
CA VAL A 123 12.98 12.86 11.14
C VAL A 123 11.61 12.63 11.75
N ARG A 124 11.47 11.60 12.59
CA ARG A 124 10.23 11.30 13.31
C ARG A 124 9.82 12.43 14.26
N GLN A 125 10.77 13.03 14.97
CA GLN A 125 10.50 14.14 15.88
C GLN A 125 9.98 15.38 15.13
N LEU A 126 10.55 15.69 13.95
CA LEU A 126 10.04 16.75 13.06
C LEU A 126 8.60 16.50 12.57
N PHE A 127 8.26 15.26 12.23
CA PHE A 127 6.88 14.92 11.86
C PHE A 127 5.91 14.99 13.04
N LEU A 128 6.36 14.72 14.27
CA LEU A 128 5.55 14.87 15.48
C LEU A 128 5.36 16.34 15.88
N GLU A 129 6.39 17.19 15.72
CA GLU A 129 6.30 18.65 15.89
C GLU A 129 5.22 19.21 14.96
N PHE A 130 5.35 18.98 13.65
CA PHE A 130 4.35 19.39 12.65
C PHE A 130 2.94 18.85 12.92
N ALA A 131 2.81 17.60 13.39
CA ALA A 131 1.52 17.02 13.72
C ALA A 131 0.88 17.67 14.98
N SER A 132 1.70 18.14 15.94
CA SER A 132 1.23 18.91 17.09
C SER A 132 0.74 20.29 16.64
N ASP A 133 1.56 21.02 15.88
CA ASP A 133 1.22 22.35 15.36
C ASP A 133 -0.07 22.32 14.51
N PHE A 134 -0.28 21.24 13.74
CA PHE A 134 -1.51 21.03 12.98
C PHE A 134 -2.72 20.62 13.85
N ALA A 135 -2.50 19.91 14.96
CA ALA A 135 -3.58 19.53 15.88
C ALA A 135 -4.02 20.69 16.79
N GLU A 136 -3.12 21.63 17.10
CA GLU A 136 -3.42 22.88 17.81
C GLU A 136 -4.11 23.94 16.93
N ALA A 137 -4.13 23.76 15.62
CA ALA A 137 -4.80 24.67 14.69
C ALA A 137 -6.33 24.50 14.76
N GLU A 138 -7.00 25.28 15.61
CA GLU A 138 -8.48 25.24 15.71
C GLU A 138 -9.19 25.97 14.56
N THR A 139 -8.57 27.01 13.98
CA THR A 139 -9.22 27.85 12.95
C THR A 139 -8.60 27.71 11.56
N ARG A 140 -9.40 28.02 10.52
CA ARG A 140 -8.92 28.06 9.12
C ARG A 140 -7.71 28.98 8.92
N ARG A 141 -7.56 30.03 9.73
CA ARG A 141 -6.41 30.94 9.67
C ARG A 141 -5.14 30.26 10.19
N ASP A 142 -5.26 29.47 11.25
CA ASP A 142 -4.15 28.77 11.87
C ASP A 142 -3.69 27.59 10.99
N PHE A 143 -4.62 26.87 10.37
CA PHE A 143 -4.26 25.89 9.32
C PHE A 143 -3.47 26.51 8.17
N VAL A 144 -3.85 27.69 7.67
CA VAL A 144 -3.08 28.39 6.62
C VAL A 144 -1.70 28.81 7.14
N ARG A 145 -1.59 29.20 8.41
CA ARG A 145 -0.32 29.55 9.06
C ARG A 145 0.61 28.32 9.15
N VAL A 146 0.12 27.17 9.60
CA VAL A 146 0.87 25.91 9.66
C VAL A 146 1.26 25.43 8.25
N LEU A 147 0.38 25.58 7.25
CA LEU A 147 0.72 25.26 5.86
C LEU A 147 1.80 26.21 5.30
N SER A 148 1.79 27.49 5.67
CA SER A 148 2.82 28.45 5.26
C SER A 148 4.19 28.19 5.89
N SER A 149 4.27 27.50 7.03
CA SER A 149 5.53 27.11 7.67
C SER A 149 6.07 25.75 7.21
N VAL A 150 5.36 24.98 6.37
CA VAL A 150 5.79 23.65 5.86
C VAL A 150 7.21 23.67 5.29
N ASP A 151 7.56 24.70 4.51
CA ASP A 151 8.91 24.85 3.95
C ASP A 151 10.01 24.88 5.02
N SER A 152 9.72 25.42 6.21
CA SER A 152 10.67 25.42 7.33
C SER A 152 10.92 24.02 7.88
N TYR A 153 9.91 23.14 7.96
CA TYR A 153 10.09 21.74 8.35
C TYR A 153 10.81 20.95 7.25
N VAL A 154 10.52 21.21 5.97
CA VAL A 154 11.25 20.60 4.84
C VAL A 154 12.73 21.00 4.86
N ASN A 155 13.05 22.26 5.13
CA ASN A 155 14.43 22.73 5.27
C ASN A 155 15.14 22.14 6.50
N ARG A 156 14.44 21.93 7.63
CA ARG A 156 14.98 21.19 8.78
C ARG A 156 15.22 19.71 8.44
N LEU A 157 14.28 19.08 7.75
CA LEU A 157 14.36 17.69 7.29
C LEU A 157 15.55 17.48 6.34
N ALA A 158 15.74 18.37 5.37
CA ALA A 158 16.86 18.34 4.45
C ALA A 158 18.22 18.43 5.17
N LYS A 159 18.33 19.28 6.21
CA LYS A 159 19.53 19.36 7.07
C LYS A 159 19.77 18.09 7.88
N VAL A 160 18.71 17.40 8.33
CA VAL A 160 18.83 16.14 9.06
C VAL A 160 19.27 14.99 8.14
N VAL A 161 18.77 14.94 6.91
CA VAL A 161 19.06 13.87 5.94
C VAL A 161 20.39 14.08 5.20
N ALA A 162 20.91 15.31 5.17
CA ALA A 162 22.22 15.65 4.60
C ALA A 162 23.36 15.74 5.65
N SER A 163 23.08 15.37 6.91
CA SER A 163 24.04 15.31 8.01
C SER A 163 24.64 13.91 8.18
#